data_AF-B4XWC4-F1
#
_entry.id   AF-B4XWC4-F1
#
_cell.length_a   1.000
_cell.length_b   1.000
_cell.length_c   1.000
_cell.angle_alpha   90.00
_cell.angle_beta   90.00
_cell.angle_gamma   90.00
#
_symmetry.space_group_name_H-M   'P 1'
#
loop_
_entity.id
_entity.type
_entity.pdbx_description
1 polymer ?
#
loop_
_entity_poly.entity_id
_entity_poly.type
_entity_poly.pdbx_seq_one_letter_code
_entity_poly.pdbx_strand_id
1 'polypeptide(L)'
;MLSSTNAWMMRSHGGAKKACMTAGATLAMPKTRELDVALRDLVKREGGNNQHWIGMEKKRGTWYWLDGSLVGNNGYKGWAPNEPSNSGWTPLCGQYWKESKSSGWLYPRSSGRGYPMWDDEECWKLQRFICQRPPA
;
A
#
# COMPACT_ATOMS: atom_id res chain seq x y z
N MET A 1 -10.96 15.40 -8.35
CA MET A 1 -12.09 14.95 -7.53
C MET A 1 -11.85 13.50 -7.13
N LEU A 2 -11.63 13.23 -5.84
CA LEU A 2 -11.52 11.86 -5.32
C LEU A 2 -12.95 11.30 -5.24
N SER A 3 -13.30 10.40 -6.16
CA SER A 3 -14.61 9.75 -6.16
C SER A 3 -14.66 8.77 -4.99
N SER A 4 -15.59 9.00 -4.06
CA SER A 4 -15.90 8.11 -2.94
C SER A 4 -16.54 6.82 -3.46
N THR A 5 -15.74 5.88 -3.98
CA THR A 5 -16.21 4.52 -4.25
C THR A 5 -16.05 3.66 -2.98
N ASN A 6 -17.15 3.46 -2.27
CA ASN A 6 -17.43 2.37 -1.33
C ASN A 6 -16.33 1.99 -0.32
N ALA A 7 -16.32 2.64 0.84
CA ALA A 7 -15.49 2.33 2.02
C ALA A 7 -15.60 0.87 2.58
N TRP A 8 -16.44 0.03 1.95
CA TRP A 8 -16.74 -1.36 2.34
C TRP A 8 -16.30 -2.40 1.30
N MET A 9 -15.87 -2.00 0.09
CA MET A 9 -15.53 -2.98 -0.95
C MET A 9 -14.07 -3.40 -0.82
N MET A 10 -13.83 -4.55 -0.19
CA MET A 10 -12.51 -5.17 -0.09
C MET A 10 -12.27 -6.10 -1.28
N ARG A 11 -11.06 -6.10 -1.83
CA ARG A 11 -10.67 -6.92 -2.98
C ARG A 11 -9.29 -7.52 -2.76
N SER A 12 -9.00 -8.65 -3.43
CA SER A 12 -7.62 -9.07 -3.64
C SER A 12 -6.86 -7.98 -4.40
N HIS A 13 -5.53 -8.00 -4.36
CA HIS A 13 -4.73 -6.98 -5.06
C HIS A 13 -5.05 -6.94 -6.56
N GLY A 14 -5.15 -8.11 -7.20
CA GLY A 14 -5.57 -8.22 -8.60
C GLY A 14 -7.00 -7.71 -8.84
N GLY A 15 -7.93 -7.97 -7.92
CA GLY A 15 -9.29 -7.44 -7.99
C GLY A 15 -9.35 -5.92 -7.84
N ALA A 16 -8.52 -5.36 -6.95
CA ALA A 16 -8.38 -3.93 -6.73
C ALA A 16 -7.76 -3.23 -7.94
N LYS A 17 -6.72 -3.82 -8.55
CA LYS A 17 -6.14 -3.37 -9.82
C LYS A 17 -7.21 -3.28 -10.92
N LYS A 18 -8.00 -4.35 -11.09
CA LYS A 18 -9.11 -4.37 -12.06
C LYS A 18 -10.15 -3.29 -11.77
N ALA A 19 -10.53 -3.12 -10.50
CA ALA A 19 -11.51 -2.10 -10.09
C ALA A 19 -11.05 -0.68 -10.41
N CYS A 20 -9.78 -0.34 -10.13
CA CYS A 20 -9.23 0.97 -10.50
C CYS A 20 -9.20 1.14 -12.03
N MET A 21 -8.79 0.11 -12.78
CA MET A 21 -8.73 0.16 -14.25
C MET A 21 -10.12 0.42 -14.87
N THR A 22 -11.17 -0.25 -14.38
CA THR A 22 -12.56 0.01 -14.83
C THR A 22 -12.98 1.47 -14.62
N ALA A 23 -12.41 2.14 -13.62
CA ALA A 23 -12.67 3.54 -13.32
C ALA A 23 -11.69 4.53 -14.02
N GLY A 24 -10.92 4.07 -15.01
CA GLY A 24 -9.92 4.89 -15.71
C GLY A 24 -8.74 5.30 -14.82
N ALA A 25 -8.41 4.49 -13.82
CA ALA A 25 -7.40 4.75 -12.80
C ALA A 25 -6.42 3.57 -12.67
N THR A 26 -5.40 3.73 -11.84
CA THR A 26 -4.51 2.64 -11.41
C THR A 26 -4.51 2.54 -9.89
N LEU A 27 -4.05 1.42 -9.32
CA LEU A 27 -3.72 1.43 -7.89
C LEU A 27 -2.62 2.47 -7.65
N ALA A 28 -2.73 3.19 -6.53
CA ALA A 28 -1.84 4.29 -6.24
C ALA A 28 -0.38 3.84 -6.05
N MET A 29 0.57 4.53 -6.65
CA MET A 29 2.00 4.22 -6.62
C MET A 29 2.75 5.36 -5.95
N PRO A 30 2.96 5.34 -4.60
CA PRO A 30 3.63 6.40 -3.85
C PRO A 30 5.13 6.46 -4.13
N LYS A 31 5.52 6.88 -5.34
CA LYS A 31 6.92 6.89 -5.77
C LYS A 31 7.74 8.01 -5.15
N THR A 32 7.10 9.06 -4.62
CA THR A 32 7.76 10.19 -3.99
C THR A 32 7.31 10.33 -2.54
N ARG A 33 8.14 11.02 -1.73
CA ARG A 33 7.82 11.28 -0.33
C ARG A 33 6.52 12.07 -0.18
N GLU A 34 6.30 13.05 -1.06
CA GLU A 34 5.14 13.92 -1.02
C GLU A 34 3.86 13.13 -1.29
N LEU A 35 3.86 12.25 -2.30
CA LEU A 35 2.72 11.41 -2.61
C LEU A 35 2.49 10.34 -1.53
N ASP A 36 3.55 9.71 -1.01
CA ASP A 36 3.45 8.75 0.09
C ASP A 36 2.76 9.37 1.30
N VAL A 37 3.25 10.52 1.77
CA VAL A 37 2.68 11.24 2.92
C VAL A 37 1.20 11.57 2.68
N ALA A 38 0.85 12.11 1.51
CA ALA A 38 -0.53 12.46 1.19
C ALA A 38 -1.46 11.22 1.24
N LEU A 39 -1.01 10.08 0.73
CA LEU A 39 -1.80 8.84 0.75
C LEU A 39 -1.90 8.25 2.16
N ARG A 40 -0.84 8.31 2.97
CA ARG A 40 -0.85 7.84 4.35
C ARG A 40 -1.80 8.66 5.23
N ASP A 41 -1.81 9.98 5.03
CA ASP A 41 -2.78 10.87 5.68
C ASP A 41 -4.21 10.57 5.24
N LEU A 42 -4.43 10.26 3.95
CA LEU A 42 -5.74 9.81 3.45
C LEU A 42 -6.17 8.50 4.13
N VAL A 43 -5.29 7.49 4.21
CA VAL A 43 -5.57 6.21 4.90
C VAL A 43 -5.90 6.44 6.37
N LYS A 44 -5.15 7.32 7.05
CA LYS A 44 -5.35 7.62 8.46
C LYS A 44 -6.66 8.36 8.72
N ARG A 45 -7.01 9.35 7.88
CA ARG A 45 -8.20 10.20 8.06
C ARG A 45 -9.48 9.52 7.57
N GLU A 46 -9.45 8.90 6.40
CA GLU A 46 -10.64 8.44 5.68
C GLU A 46 -10.69 6.91 5.55
N GLY A 47 -9.54 6.26 5.45
CA GLY A 47 -9.42 4.79 5.36
C GLY A 47 -9.63 4.05 6.69
N GLY A 48 -9.94 4.75 7.78
CA GLY A 48 -10.03 4.18 9.13
C GLY A 48 -8.70 3.63 9.65
N ASN A 49 -7.58 4.04 9.03
CA ASN A 49 -6.23 3.57 9.32
C ASN A 49 -6.05 2.03 9.21
N ASN A 50 -6.79 1.39 8.30
CA ASN A 50 -6.71 -0.05 8.05
C ASN A 50 -5.79 -0.38 6.87
N GLN A 51 -5.69 -1.67 6.54
CA GLN A 51 -4.94 -2.19 5.41
C GLN A 51 -5.49 -1.70 4.06
N HIS A 52 -4.62 -1.12 3.22
CA HIS A 52 -4.98 -0.65 1.88
C HIS A 52 -3.95 -1.08 0.83
N TRP A 53 -4.42 -1.72 -0.23
CA TRP A 53 -3.57 -2.02 -1.39
C TRP A 53 -3.06 -0.75 -2.08
N ILE A 54 -1.78 -0.81 -2.43
CA ILE A 54 -1.09 0.13 -3.33
C ILE A 54 -0.55 -0.62 -4.55
N GLY A 55 -0.17 0.11 -5.59
CA GLY A 55 0.23 -0.40 -6.90
C GLY A 55 1.62 -0.99 -6.93
N MET A 56 1.93 -1.92 -6.03
CA MET A 56 3.23 -2.57 -5.86
C MET A 56 3.09 -4.09 -5.80
N GLU A 57 3.97 -4.82 -6.47
CA GLU A 57 3.98 -6.28 -6.54
C GLU A 57 5.41 -6.85 -6.56
N LYS A 58 5.60 -8.04 -5.98
CA LYS A 58 6.88 -8.76 -5.98
C LYS A 58 6.89 -9.80 -7.09
N LYS A 59 7.86 -9.69 -8.01
CA LYS A 59 8.10 -10.64 -9.10
C LYS A 59 9.51 -11.21 -8.97
N ARG A 60 9.61 -12.53 -8.82
CA ARG A 60 10.90 -13.25 -8.76
C ARG A 60 11.89 -12.62 -7.76
N GLY A 61 11.38 -12.28 -6.56
CA GLY A 61 12.17 -11.66 -5.49
C GLY A 61 12.33 -10.13 -5.59
N THR A 62 11.95 -9.50 -6.70
CA THR A 62 12.13 -8.05 -6.92
C THR A 62 10.81 -7.30 -6.86
N TRP A 63 10.81 -6.11 -6.26
CA TRP A 63 9.63 -5.26 -6.12
C TRP A 63 9.47 -4.29 -7.29
N TYR A 64 8.27 -4.28 -7.88
CA TYR A 64 7.90 -3.43 -9.00
C TYR A 64 6.65 -2.63 -8.68
N TRP A 65 6.60 -1.42 -9.21
CA TRP A 65 5.36 -0.69 -9.39
C TRP A 65 4.54 -1.31 -10.54
N LEU A 66 3.23 -1.12 -10.54
CA LEU A 66 2.34 -1.69 -11.56
C LEU A 66 2.58 -1.18 -12.98
N ASP A 67 3.30 -0.07 -13.14
CA ASP A 67 3.75 0.43 -14.44
C ASP A 67 5.09 -0.17 -14.90
N GLY A 68 5.64 -1.13 -14.15
CA GLY A 68 6.85 -1.85 -14.49
C GLY A 68 8.15 -1.21 -13.98
N SER A 69 8.09 -0.01 -13.39
CA SER A 69 9.29 0.61 -12.80
C SER A 69 9.71 -0.06 -11.49
N LEU A 70 11.01 -0.08 -11.22
CA LEU A 70 11.58 -0.65 -9.99
C LEU A 70 11.26 0.20 -8.77
N VAL A 71 10.85 -0.44 -7.68
CA VAL A 71 10.63 0.23 -6.39
C VAL A 71 11.97 0.71 -5.82
N GLY A 72 12.05 1.99 -5.45
CA GLY A 72 13.27 2.60 -4.90
C GLY A 72 14.34 2.98 -5.93
N ASN A 73 14.06 2.88 -7.24
CA ASN A 73 15.00 3.31 -8.29
C ASN A 73 15.36 4.80 -8.22
N ASN A 74 14.47 5.61 -7.64
CA ASN A 74 14.70 7.04 -7.38
C ASN A 74 15.23 7.32 -5.96
N GLY A 75 15.71 6.29 -5.24
CA GLY A 75 16.22 6.39 -3.87
C GLY A 75 15.15 6.45 -2.78
N TYR A 76 13.88 6.65 -3.12
CA TYR A 76 12.81 6.76 -2.13
C TYR A 76 12.19 5.40 -1.77
N LYS A 77 12.03 5.15 -0.46
CA LYS A 77 11.39 3.93 0.08
C LYS A 77 10.57 4.30 1.32
N GLY A 78 9.29 3.94 1.34
CA GLY A 78 8.34 4.14 2.44
C GLY A 78 8.02 2.87 3.24
N TRP A 79 8.85 1.82 3.12
CA TRP A 79 8.73 0.58 3.89
C TRP A 79 8.68 0.84 5.39
N ALA A 80 7.83 0.10 6.09
CA ALA A 80 7.85 0.06 7.54
C ALA A 80 9.20 -0.51 8.03
N PRO A 81 9.61 -0.22 9.26
CA PRO A 81 10.80 -0.85 9.83
C PRO A 81 10.73 -2.38 9.71
N ASN A 82 11.81 -2.99 9.24
CA ASN A 82 11.96 -4.42 8.95
C ASN A 82 11.17 -4.97 7.74
N GLU A 83 10.43 -4.14 7.00
CA GLU A 83 9.75 -4.56 5.79
C GLU A 83 10.60 -4.31 4.53
N PRO A 84 10.40 -5.09 3.46
CA PRO A 84 9.50 -6.24 3.33
C PRO A 84 10.04 -7.51 4.00
N SER A 85 9.25 -8.14 4.87
CA SER A 85 9.66 -9.29 5.69
C SER A 85 8.93 -10.59 5.36
N ASN A 86 7.82 -10.54 4.62
CA ASN A 86 7.11 -11.76 4.26
C ASN A 86 7.93 -12.55 3.23
N SER A 87 8.21 -13.81 3.57
CA SER A 87 9.00 -14.76 2.76
C SER A 87 8.15 -15.94 2.27
N GLY A 88 6.87 -15.69 1.96
CA GLY A 88 5.93 -16.72 1.55
C GLY A 88 6.21 -17.31 0.16
N TRP A 89 5.69 -18.53 -0.07
CA TRP A 89 5.63 -19.17 -1.39
C TRP A 89 4.55 -18.58 -2.30
N THR A 90 3.77 -17.63 -1.79
CA THR A 90 2.68 -16.95 -2.49
C THR A 90 3.15 -15.62 -3.09
N PRO A 91 2.48 -15.09 -4.14
CA PRO A 91 2.77 -13.76 -4.63
C PRO A 91 2.48 -12.72 -3.55
N LEU A 92 3.44 -11.80 -3.35
CA LEU A 92 3.36 -10.72 -2.37
C LEU A 92 3.11 -9.38 -3.06
N CYS A 93 2.26 -8.58 -2.42
CA CYS A 93 1.79 -7.30 -2.91
C CYS A 93 1.96 -6.22 -1.84
N GLY A 94 2.14 -4.98 -2.27
CA GLY A 94 2.34 -3.86 -1.36
C GLY A 94 1.03 -3.29 -0.85
N GLN A 95 0.98 -3.03 0.46
CA GLN A 95 -0.10 -2.33 1.13
C GLN A 95 0.41 -1.22 2.04
N TYR A 96 -0.49 -0.36 2.50
CA TYR A 96 -0.31 0.38 3.74
C TYR A 96 -0.81 -0.45 4.93
N TRP A 97 0.03 -0.66 5.95
CA TRP A 97 -0.35 -1.28 7.23
C TRP A 97 0.12 -0.41 8.41
N LYS A 98 -0.76 -0.25 9.40
CA LYS A 98 -0.55 0.44 10.69
C LYS A 98 0.35 -0.29 11.71
N GLU A 99 0.53 -1.62 11.64
CA GLU A 99 1.30 -2.37 12.64
C GLU A 99 2.67 -2.68 12.05
N SER A 100 3.60 -1.74 12.19
CA SER A 100 5.01 -2.07 12.03
C SER A 100 5.33 -3.22 12.99
N LYS A 101 5.93 -4.31 12.50
CA LYS A 101 6.34 -5.51 13.25
C LYS A 101 7.47 -5.24 14.26
N SER A 102 7.39 -4.12 14.97
CA SER A 102 8.32 -3.68 16.00
C SER A 102 7.70 -4.00 17.37
N SER A 103 7.80 -5.26 17.80
CA SER A 103 7.81 -5.55 19.24
C SER A 103 9.27 -5.54 19.68
N GLY A 104 9.80 -4.36 20.00
CA GLY A 104 11.15 -4.18 20.52
C GLY A 104 11.24 -2.96 21.43
N TRP A 105 12.12 -3.01 22.44
CA TRP A 105 12.29 -1.99 23.48
C TRP A 105 12.58 -0.56 22.94
N LEU A 106 13.04 -0.46 21.69
CA LEU A 106 13.36 0.79 21.00
C LEU A 106 12.13 1.50 20.36
N TYR A 107 11.02 0.78 20.18
CA TYR A 107 9.75 1.31 19.67
C TYR A 107 8.61 0.73 20.53
N PRO A 108 8.30 1.33 21.70
CA PRO A 108 7.22 0.84 22.54
C PRO A 108 5.92 0.78 21.72
N ARG A 109 5.10 -0.26 21.94
CA ARG A 109 3.75 -0.40 21.38
C ARG A 109 3.00 0.91 21.63
N SER A 110 2.98 1.80 20.65
CA SER A 110 2.24 3.03 20.75
C SER A 110 0.77 2.66 20.67
N SER A 111 0.09 2.72 21.81
CA SER A 111 -1.36 2.59 22.01
C SER A 111 -2.17 3.70 21.31
N GLY A 112 -1.57 4.44 20.37
CA GLY A 112 -2.21 5.40 19.48
C GLY A 112 -2.18 4.88 18.05
N ARG A 113 -3.27 5.07 17.30
CA ARG A 113 -3.42 4.67 15.89
C ARG A 113 -2.17 5.05 15.08
N GLY A 114 -1.30 4.07 14.81
CA GLY A 114 0.01 4.27 14.17
C GLY A 114 -0.09 4.94 12.80
N TYR A 115 1.00 5.53 12.31
CA TYR A 115 1.03 6.13 10.98
C TYR A 115 1.29 5.03 9.95
N PRO A 116 0.39 4.79 8.97
CA PRO A 116 0.46 3.63 8.08
C PRO A 116 1.76 3.67 7.27
N MET A 117 2.41 2.54 7.03
CA MET A 117 3.67 2.42 6.27
C MET A 117 3.55 1.31 5.22
N TRP A 118 4.48 1.26 4.26
CA TRP A 118 4.44 0.16 3.28
C TRP A 118 4.78 -1.16 3.97
N ASP A 119 3.98 -2.17 3.67
CA ASP A 119 4.16 -3.55 4.12
C ASP A 119 3.86 -4.49 2.94
N ASP A 120 4.44 -5.68 2.97
CA ASP A 120 4.16 -6.73 2.01
C ASP A 120 3.18 -7.78 2.56
N GLU A 121 2.17 -8.12 1.77
CA GLU A 121 1.15 -9.08 2.17
C GLU A 121 0.72 -9.95 0.99
N GLU A 122 0.15 -11.11 1.30
CA GLU A 122 -0.30 -12.06 0.30
C GLU A 122 -1.38 -11.44 -0.61
N CYS A 123 -1.12 -11.42 -1.92
CA CYS A 123 -1.94 -10.70 -2.88
C CYS A 123 -3.42 -11.12 -2.92
N TRP A 124 -3.76 -12.30 -2.40
CA TRP A 124 -5.13 -12.82 -2.38
C TRP A 124 -5.98 -12.29 -1.21
N LYS A 125 -5.36 -11.70 -0.18
CA LYS A 125 -6.09 -11.12 0.96
C LYS A 125 -7.04 -10.04 0.48
N LEU A 126 -8.23 -10.01 1.06
CA LEU A 126 -9.19 -8.95 0.78
C LEU A 126 -8.81 -7.72 1.60
N GLN A 127 -8.55 -6.61 0.93
CA GLN A 127 -8.26 -5.34 1.58
C GLN A 127 -8.99 -4.18 0.88
N ARG A 128 -9.05 -3.04 1.58
CA ARG A 128 -9.38 -1.76 0.93
C ARG A 128 -8.26 -1.41 -0.06
N PHE A 129 -8.48 -0.41 -0.90
CA PHE A 129 -7.49 -0.04 -1.91
C PHE A 129 -7.62 1.43 -2.30
N ILE A 130 -6.52 1.99 -2.79
CA ILE A 130 -6.46 3.39 -3.20
C ILE A 130 -6.25 3.43 -4.70
N CYS A 131 -7.16 4.06 -5.43
CA CYS A 131 -6.97 4.35 -6.85
C CYS A 131 -6.40 5.76 -7.03
N GLN A 132 -5.46 5.93 -7.97
CA GLN A 132 -5.00 7.23 -8.43
C GLN A 132 -5.34 7.41 -9.91
N ARG A 133 -5.74 8.63 -10.29
CA ARG A 133 -5.91 9.03 -11.68
C ARG A 133 -4.78 9.99 -12.08
N PRO A 134 -4.36 10.01 -13.34
CA PRO A 134 -3.57 11.12 -13.86
C PRO A 134 -4.30 12.45 -13.60
N PRO A 135 -3.56 13.57 -13.44
CA PRO A 135 -4.16 14.90 -13.52
C PRO A 135 -4.97 15.02 -14.82
N ALA A 136 -6.17 15.62 -14.71
CA ALA A 136 -7.03 15.89 -15.86
C ALA A 136 -6.45 17.03 -16.71
#